data_AF-A0A6V7W5E4-F1
#
_entry.id   AF-A0A6V7W5E4-F1
#
_cell.length_a   1.000
_cell.length_b   1.000
_cell.length_c   1.000
_cell.angle_alpha   90.00
_cell.angle_beta   90.00
_cell.angle_gamma   90.00
#
_symmetry.space_group_name_H-M   'P 1'
#
loop_
_entity.id
_entity.type
_entity.pdbx_description
1 polymer ?
#
loop_
_entity_poly.entity_id
_entity_poly.type
_entity_poly.pdbx_seq_one_letter_code
_entity_poly.pdbx_strand_id
1 'polypeptide(L)'
;MLEYFYSGEIDKKTLEEHSKDLFAIAHKYQVKQLMDVCEDYMISTIAAENFSKLCLFAELYHLSKLKKACVNFLSANKVFLISKEWNEFKSFNKDLAFRLMEENFLDRKDSSDKEEEHFGSTVINEMQLTALKREFQVCHYPDVGLQNLLAKKIGLPRDVIGEWFKNERQKARQNSSDKKEEHFGSTVINEIQLTALKRKFQANCYPDVRTKTELANYLGLPAGVIGEWFKNKRQKAREESSRIKN
;
A
#
# COMPACT_ATOMS: atom_id res chain seq x y z
N MET A 1 -19.53 -44.19 15.32
CA MET A 1 -18.83 -44.97 14.27
C MET A 1 -19.48 -46.32 14.01
N LEU A 2 -19.76 -47.16 15.02
CA LEU A 2 -20.46 -48.42 14.80
C LEU A 2 -21.85 -48.21 14.17
N GLU A 3 -22.63 -47.26 14.68
CA GLU A 3 -23.92 -46.90 14.07
C GLU A 3 -23.78 -46.53 12.59
N TYR A 4 -22.80 -45.70 12.20
CA TYR A 4 -22.56 -45.36 10.79
C TYR A 4 -22.30 -46.57 9.89
N PHE A 5 -21.58 -47.59 10.37
CA PHE A 5 -21.38 -48.83 9.61
C PHE A 5 -22.66 -49.67 9.46
N TYR A 6 -23.66 -49.47 10.31
CA TYR A 6 -24.93 -50.23 10.29
C TYR A 6 -26.10 -49.43 9.69
N SER A 7 -26.14 -48.11 9.84
CA SER A 7 -27.24 -47.24 9.38
C SER A 7 -26.88 -46.41 8.15
N GLY A 8 -25.60 -46.22 7.85
CA GLY A 8 -25.15 -45.28 6.81
C GLY A 8 -25.42 -43.79 7.13
N GLU A 9 -26.06 -43.50 8.26
CA GLU A 9 -26.50 -42.16 8.66
C GLU A 9 -25.94 -41.82 10.05
N ILE A 10 -25.54 -40.56 10.24
CA ILE A 10 -25.05 -40.02 11.50
C ILE A 10 -26.12 -39.08 12.04
N ASP A 11 -26.49 -39.25 13.31
CA ASP A 11 -27.38 -38.30 13.95
C ASP A 11 -26.71 -36.91 14.06
N LYS A 12 -27.47 -35.87 13.71
CA LYS A 12 -26.99 -34.48 13.62
C LYS A 12 -26.44 -33.99 14.95
N LYS A 13 -27.04 -34.47 16.05
CA LYS A 13 -26.64 -34.13 17.42
C LYS A 13 -25.28 -34.72 17.80
N THR A 14 -25.02 -35.97 17.41
CA THR A 14 -23.72 -36.62 17.62
C THR A 14 -22.63 -35.98 16.76
N LEU A 15 -22.98 -35.48 15.57
CA LEU A 15 -22.07 -34.74 14.71
C LEU A 15 -21.68 -33.37 15.32
N GLU A 16 -22.65 -32.66 15.89
CA GLU A 16 -22.44 -31.39 16.59
C GLU A 16 -21.45 -31.53 17.76
N GLU A 17 -21.64 -32.54 18.61
CA GLU A 17 -20.84 -32.73 19.83
C GLU A 17 -19.46 -33.36 19.55
N HIS A 18 -19.37 -34.29 18.60
CA HIS A 18 -18.18 -35.14 18.42
C HIS A 18 -17.56 -35.09 17.01
N SER A 19 -17.84 -34.05 16.20
CA SER A 19 -17.29 -33.91 14.83
C SER A 19 -15.77 -34.17 14.71
N LYS A 20 -14.97 -33.65 15.65
CA LYS A 20 -13.50 -33.83 15.68
C LYS A 20 -13.06 -35.26 15.96
N ASP A 21 -13.69 -35.89 16.95
CA ASP A 21 -13.37 -37.25 17.34
C ASP A 21 -13.83 -38.23 16.27
N LEU A 22 -15.03 -38.01 15.73
CA LEU A 22 -15.55 -38.75 14.57
C LEU A 22 -14.61 -38.63 13.38
N PHE A 23 -14.09 -37.45 13.08
CA PHE A 23 -13.09 -37.27 12.02
C PHE A 23 -11.79 -38.02 12.33
N ALA A 24 -11.25 -37.91 13.55
CA ALA A 24 -10.01 -38.59 13.92
C ALA A 24 -10.13 -40.12 13.79
N ILE A 25 -11.27 -40.68 14.20
CA ILE A 25 -11.56 -42.10 14.04
C ILE A 25 -11.77 -42.41 12.54
N ALA A 26 -12.54 -41.60 11.79
CA ALA A 26 -12.74 -41.78 10.35
C ALA A 26 -11.41 -41.80 9.56
N HIS A 27 -10.49 -40.90 9.91
CA HIS A 27 -9.14 -40.84 9.36
C HIS A 27 -8.33 -42.08 9.71
N LYS A 28 -8.40 -42.56 10.96
CA LYS A 28 -7.73 -43.80 11.40
C LYS A 28 -8.22 -45.03 10.62
N TYR A 29 -9.52 -45.13 10.33
CA TYR A 29 -10.12 -46.25 9.59
C TYR A 29 -10.30 -45.96 8.09
N GLN A 30 -9.77 -44.83 7.60
CA GLN A 30 -9.79 -44.40 6.19
C GLN A 30 -11.19 -44.37 5.55
N VAL A 31 -12.23 -44.02 6.33
CA VAL A 31 -13.61 -43.94 5.87
C VAL A 31 -13.85 -42.58 5.20
N LYS A 32 -13.63 -42.50 3.88
CA LYS A 32 -13.71 -41.24 3.11
C LYS A 32 -15.02 -40.47 3.27
N GLN A 33 -16.15 -41.17 3.11
CA GLN A 33 -17.48 -40.53 3.19
C GLN A 33 -17.71 -39.84 4.54
N LEU A 34 -17.26 -40.46 5.63
CA LEU A 34 -17.37 -39.90 6.97
C LEU A 34 -16.41 -38.72 7.17
N MET A 35 -15.21 -38.77 6.59
CA MET A 35 -14.27 -37.64 6.59
C MET A 35 -14.85 -36.44 5.85
N ASP A 36 -15.45 -36.64 4.67
CA ASP A 36 -16.06 -35.57 3.87
C ASP A 36 -17.25 -34.92 4.62
N VAL A 37 -18.15 -35.72 5.20
CA VAL A 37 -19.30 -35.21 5.97
C VAL A 37 -18.84 -34.39 7.20
N CYS A 38 -17.83 -34.87 7.92
CA CYS A 38 -17.27 -34.15 9.05
C CYS A 38 -16.54 -32.86 8.60
N GLU A 39 -15.83 -32.89 7.48
CA GLU A 39 -15.14 -31.73 6.92
C GLU A 39 -16.14 -30.63 6.50
N ASP A 40 -17.22 -31.00 5.80
CA ASP A 40 -18.27 -30.07 5.36
C ASP A 40 -19.01 -29.44 6.55
N TYR A 41 -19.25 -30.22 7.61
CA TYR A 41 -19.83 -29.72 8.84
C TYR A 41 -18.90 -28.73 9.56
N MET A 42 -17.60 -29.04 9.63
CA MET A 42 -16.60 -28.14 10.20
C MET A 42 -16.49 -26.82 9.43
N ILE A 43 -16.55 -26.87 8.10
CA ILE A 43 -16.56 -25.68 7.23
C ILE A 43 -17.79 -24.81 7.51
N SER A 44 -18.95 -25.43 7.67
CA SER A 44 -20.22 -24.73 7.93
C SER A 44 -20.28 -24.08 9.32
N THR A 45 -19.45 -24.54 10.26
CA THR A 45 -19.45 -24.09 11.65
C THR A 45 -18.34 -23.06 11.93
N ILE A 46 -17.55 -22.62 10.93
CA ILE A 46 -16.42 -21.69 11.16
C ILE A 46 -16.91 -20.36 11.78
N ALA A 47 -16.43 -20.07 12.98
CA ALA A 47 -16.71 -18.87 13.76
C ALA A 47 -15.45 -18.41 14.53
N ALA A 48 -15.42 -17.15 14.98
CA ALA A 48 -14.27 -16.56 15.67
C ALA A 48 -13.75 -17.40 16.86
N GLU A 49 -14.66 -18.01 17.62
CA GLU A 49 -14.35 -18.78 18.84
C GLU A 49 -13.74 -20.17 18.54
N ASN A 50 -14.10 -20.77 17.41
CA ASN A 50 -13.67 -22.11 17.03
C ASN A 50 -12.57 -22.09 15.96
N PHE A 51 -12.31 -20.93 15.35
CA PHE A 51 -11.32 -20.71 14.30
C PHE A 51 -9.94 -21.26 14.68
N SER A 52 -9.41 -20.89 15.85
CA SER A 52 -8.08 -21.33 16.30
C SER A 52 -7.97 -22.84 16.42
N LYS A 53 -9.02 -23.49 16.95
CA LYS A 53 -9.06 -24.95 17.13
C LYS A 53 -9.21 -25.68 15.78
N LEU A 54 -10.01 -25.13 14.86
CA LEU A 54 -10.20 -25.68 13.52
C LEU A 54 -8.95 -25.52 12.65
N CYS A 55 -8.24 -24.40 12.75
CA CYS A 55 -6.99 -24.19 12.02
C CYS A 55 -5.89 -25.17 12.45
N LEU A 56 -5.75 -25.40 13.75
CA LEU A 56 -4.81 -26.41 14.27
C LEU A 56 -5.20 -27.81 13.81
N PHE A 57 -6.50 -28.12 13.78
CA PHE A 57 -7.00 -29.40 13.30
C PHE A 57 -6.74 -29.61 11.80
N ALA A 58 -6.98 -28.58 10.98
CA ALA A 58 -6.71 -28.59 9.55
C ALA A 58 -5.23 -28.84 9.25
N GLU A 59 -4.33 -28.24 10.05
CA GLU A 59 -2.89 -28.44 9.92
C GLU A 59 -2.47 -29.86 10.32
N LEU A 60 -3.02 -30.39 11.42
CA LEU A 60 -2.66 -31.71 11.96
C LEU A 60 -3.07 -32.87 11.03
N TYR A 61 -4.19 -32.73 10.32
CA TYR A 61 -4.69 -33.73 9.38
C TYR A 61 -4.47 -33.36 7.91
N HIS A 62 -3.74 -32.27 7.63
CA HIS A 62 -3.47 -31.76 6.28
C HIS A 62 -4.73 -31.60 5.40
N LEU A 63 -5.82 -31.10 5.99
CA LEU A 63 -7.12 -30.95 5.33
C LEU A 63 -7.14 -29.69 4.46
N SER A 64 -6.96 -29.90 3.15
CA SER A 64 -6.88 -28.81 2.18
C SER A 64 -8.19 -28.03 2.01
N LYS A 65 -9.37 -28.66 2.10
CA LYS A 65 -10.65 -27.93 1.94
C LYS A 65 -10.94 -27.10 3.18
N LEU A 66 -10.76 -27.68 4.37
CA LEU A 66 -10.92 -26.95 5.64
C LEU A 66 -9.93 -25.78 5.74
N LYS A 67 -8.67 -25.95 5.34
CA LYS A 67 -7.67 -24.88 5.32
C LYS A 67 -8.09 -23.72 4.40
N LYS A 68 -8.55 -24.02 3.18
CA LYS A 68 -9.09 -23.02 2.25
C LYS A 68 -10.32 -22.31 2.82
N ALA A 69 -11.21 -23.03 3.50
CA ALA A 69 -12.37 -22.42 4.15
C ALA A 69 -11.96 -21.46 5.28
N CYS A 70 -10.95 -21.80 6.09
CA CYS A 70 -10.38 -20.90 7.10
C CYS A 70 -9.76 -19.65 6.47
N VAL A 71 -9.04 -19.80 5.35
CA VAL A 71 -8.48 -18.69 4.56
C VAL A 71 -9.60 -17.79 4.03
N ASN A 72 -10.65 -18.36 3.44
CA ASN A 72 -11.79 -17.62 2.94
C ASN A 72 -12.52 -16.86 4.07
N PHE A 73 -12.68 -17.46 5.25
CA PHE A 73 -13.27 -16.80 6.42
C PHE A 73 -12.43 -15.60 6.88
N LEU A 74 -11.10 -15.72 6.91
CA LEU A 74 -10.19 -14.61 7.19
C LEU A 74 -10.31 -13.48 6.15
N SER A 75 -10.43 -13.85 4.87
CA SER A 75 -10.57 -12.87 3.78
C SER A 75 -11.89 -12.09 3.85
N ALA A 76 -12.98 -12.77 4.21
CA ALA A 76 -14.31 -12.20 4.34
C ALA A 76 -14.44 -11.32 5.59
N ASN A 77 -13.82 -11.73 6.71
CA ASN A 77 -13.90 -11.07 7.99
C ASN A 77 -12.61 -10.33 8.35
N LYS A 78 -12.28 -9.27 7.60
CA LYS A 78 -11.11 -8.42 7.89
C LYS A 78 -11.10 -7.80 9.29
N VAL A 79 -12.27 -7.64 9.90
CA VAL A 79 -12.43 -7.14 11.28
C VAL A 79 -11.90 -8.16 12.30
N PHE A 80 -11.96 -9.46 11.99
CA PHE A 80 -11.41 -10.53 12.84
C PHE A 80 -9.88 -10.44 12.94
N LEU A 81 -9.18 -9.94 11.91
CA LEU A 81 -7.73 -9.73 11.95
C LEU A 81 -7.29 -8.69 13.00
N ILE A 82 -8.22 -7.84 13.45
CA ILE A 82 -7.98 -6.81 14.47
C ILE A 82 -8.44 -7.31 15.86
N SER A 83 -9.17 -8.42 15.92
CA SER A 83 -9.75 -8.93 17.16
C SER A 83 -8.70 -9.53 18.11
N LYS A 84 -9.08 -9.66 19.38
CA LYS A 84 -8.20 -10.19 20.43
C LYS A 84 -7.83 -11.64 20.17
N GLU A 85 -8.78 -12.41 19.64
CA GLU A 85 -8.69 -13.85 19.38
C GLU A 85 -7.67 -14.16 18.29
N TRP A 86 -7.62 -13.34 17.23
CA TRP A 86 -6.60 -13.47 16.18
C TRP A 86 -5.21 -13.08 16.66
N ASN A 87 -5.09 -12.03 17.47
CA ASN A 87 -3.81 -11.63 18.06
C ASN A 87 -3.26 -12.68 19.03
N GLU A 88 -4.13 -13.31 19.81
CA GLU A 88 -3.77 -14.46 20.64
C GLU A 88 -3.29 -15.62 19.77
N PHE A 89 -4.06 -16.03 18.75
CA PHE A 89 -3.66 -17.08 17.81
C PHE A 89 -2.31 -16.80 17.12
N LYS A 90 -2.10 -15.55 16.69
CA LYS A 90 -0.85 -15.09 16.08
C LYS A 90 0.33 -15.17 17.04
N SER A 91 0.11 -14.98 18.34
CA SER A 91 1.18 -15.10 19.33
C SER A 91 1.54 -16.56 19.62
N PHE A 92 0.53 -17.45 19.66
CA PHE A 92 0.73 -18.88 19.91
C PHE A 92 1.32 -19.63 18.72
N ASN A 93 0.91 -19.30 17.49
CA ASN A 93 1.34 -20.02 16.29
C ASN A 93 1.73 -19.03 15.18
N LYS A 94 2.91 -18.40 15.34
CA LYS A 94 3.44 -17.41 14.38
C LYS A 94 3.58 -17.97 12.97
N ASP A 95 4.12 -19.19 12.83
CA ASP A 95 4.34 -19.82 11.52
C ASP A 95 3.04 -20.23 10.83
N LEU A 96 2.04 -20.72 11.59
CA LEU A 96 0.74 -21.08 11.03
C LEU A 96 -0.05 -19.83 10.64
N ALA A 97 -0.03 -18.80 11.48
CA ALA A 97 -0.64 -17.50 11.17
C ALA A 97 0.01 -16.83 9.95
N PHE A 98 1.34 -16.90 9.83
CA PHE A 98 2.05 -16.41 8.66
C PHE A 98 1.64 -17.18 7.39
N ARG A 99 1.65 -18.52 7.42
CA ARG A 99 1.25 -19.35 6.27
C ARG A 99 -0.21 -19.15 5.86
N LEU A 100 -1.11 -18.94 6.82
CA LEU A 100 -2.52 -18.62 6.52
C LEU A 100 -2.68 -17.22 5.93
N MET A 101 -1.89 -16.24 6.38
CA MET A 101 -1.84 -14.91 5.75
C MET A 101 -1.22 -14.96 4.35
N GLU A 102 -0.19 -15.78 4.15
CA GLU A 102 0.48 -15.99 2.87
C GLU A 102 -0.46 -16.67 1.87
N GLU A 103 -1.19 -17.72 2.27
CA GLU A 103 -2.22 -18.34 1.42
C GLU A 103 -3.40 -17.42 1.11
N ASN A 104 -3.85 -16.59 2.07
CA ASN A 104 -4.82 -15.51 1.82
C ASN A 104 -4.34 -14.55 0.72
N PHE A 105 -3.04 -14.36 0.60
CA PHE A 105 -2.44 -13.51 -0.41
C PHE A 105 -2.32 -14.21 -1.78
N LEU A 106 -2.24 -15.55 -1.80
CA LEU A 106 -2.07 -16.36 -3.01
C LEU A 106 -3.38 -16.68 -3.73
N ASP A 107 -4.51 -16.81 -3.04
CA ASP A 107 -5.82 -17.06 -3.69
C ASP A 107 -6.37 -15.83 -4.45
N ARG A 108 -5.72 -14.66 -4.36
CA ARG A 108 -6.01 -13.50 -5.20
C ARG A 108 -5.43 -13.59 -6.62
N LYS A 109 -4.55 -14.55 -6.91
CA LYS A 109 -3.73 -14.52 -8.13
C LYS A 109 -4.42 -15.09 -9.39
N ASP A 110 -5.65 -15.59 -9.30
CA ASP A 110 -6.27 -16.33 -10.43
C ASP A 110 -7.43 -15.64 -11.17
N SER A 111 -7.74 -14.35 -10.96
CA SER A 111 -8.85 -13.74 -11.74
C SER A 111 -8.83 -12.24 -12.03
N SER A 112 -7.81 -11.47 -11.67
CA SER A 112 -7.74 -10.09 -12.21
C SER A 112 -6.32 -9.55 -12.20
N ASP A 113 -5.84 -9.25 -13.40
CA ASP A 113 -4.71 -8.40 -13.70
C ASP A 113 -4.53 -7.27 -12.67
N LYS A 114 -3.43 -7.34 -11.93
CA LYS A 114 -2.60 -6.21 -11.45
C LYS A 114 -1.44 -6.80 -10.67
N GLU A 115 -0.37 -7.09 -11.41
CA GLU A 115 0.98 -7.23 -10.86
C GLU A 115 1.38 -5.90 -10.20
N GLU A 116 1.06 -5.74 -8.92
CA GLU A 116 1.85 -4.90 -8.01
C GLU A 116 2.78 -5.83 -7.24
N GLU A 117 3.80 -6.32 -7.93
CA GLU A 117 4.98 -6.87 -7.27
C GLU A 117 5.84 -5.70 -6.77
N HIS A 118 5.50 -5.21 -5.59
CA HIS A 118 6.36 -4.34 -4.81
C HIS A 118 7.53 -5.17 -4.25
N PHE A 119 8.59 -5.32 -5.03
CA PHE A 119 9.89 -5.78 -4.53
C PHE A 119 10.83 -4.59 -4.33
N GLY A 120 11.37 -4.50 -3.11
CA GLY A 120 12.23 -3.42 -2.67
C GLY A 120 13.46 -3.19 -3.56
N SER A 121 13.79 -1.92 -3.74
CA SER A 121 15.06 -1.40 -4.28
C SER A 121 15.69 -2.23 -5.40
N THR A 122 15.13 -2.17 -6.61
CA THR A 122 15.80 -2.70 -7.80
C THR A 122 17.02 -1.83 -8.12
N VAL A 123 18.24 -2.37 -7.97
CA VAL A 123 19.46 -1.70 -8.44
C VAL A 123 19.45 -1.73 -9.97
N ILE A 124 19.19 -0.58 -10.59
CA ILE A 124 19.18 -0.43 -12.06
C ILE A 124 20.61 -0.67 -12.56
N ASN A 125 20.80 -1.72 -13.37
CA ASN A 125 22.11 -2.04 -13.94
C ASN A 125 22.49 -1.06 -15.08
N GLU A 126 23.76 -1.08 -15.50
CA GLU A 126 24.28 -0.14 -16.50
C GLU A 126 23.59 -0.27 -17.87
N MET A 127 23.24 -1.50 -18.28
CA MET A 127 22.55 -1.74 -19.55
C MET A 127 21.12 -1.17 -19.53
N GLN A 128 20.39 -1.37 -18.44
CA GLN A 128 19.05 -0.84 -18.21
C GLN A 128 19.07 0.70 -18.15
N LEU A 129 20.05 1.28 -17.44
CA LEU A 129 20.22 2.73 -17.36
C LEU A 129 20.52 3.34 -18.74
N THR A 130 21.37 2.67 -19.54
CA THR A 130 21.70 3.12 -20.90
C THR A 130 20.47 3.12 -21.81
N ALA A 131 19.64 2.07 -21.73
CA ALA A 131 18.39 2.00 -22.46
C ALA A 131 17.40 3.10 -22.05
N LEU A 132 17.25 3.34 -20.74
CA LEU A 132 16.39 4.41 -20.21
C LEU A 132 16.85 5.81 -20.65
N LYS A 133 18.15 6.08 -20.59
CA LYS A 133 18.73 7.35 -21.06
C LYS A 133 18.53 7.56 -22.55
N ARG A 134 18.70 6.50 -23.37
CA ARG A 134 18.46 6.57 -24.81
C ARG A 134 17.01 6.95 -25.11
N GLU A 135 16.06 6.32 -24.42
CA GLU A 135 14.64 6.60 -24.63
C GLU A 135 14.26 7.99 -24.13
N PHE A 136 14.85 8.46 -23.02
CA PHE A 136 14.63 9.80 -22.48
C PHE A 136 15.01 10.91 -23.45
N GLN A 137 16.08 10.72 -24.25
CA GLN A 137 16.46 11.67 -25.30
C GLN A 137 15.39 11.81 -26.39
N VAL A 138 14.66 10.72 -26.67
CA VAL A 138 13.61 10.69 -27.68
C VAL A 138 12.29 11.22 -27.12
N CYS A 139 11.93 10.82 -25.90
CA CYS A 139 10.69 11.22 -25.24
C CYS A 139 10.87 11.42 -23.74
N HIS A 140 10.63 12.65 -23.27
CA HIS A 140 10.77 12.99 -21.84
C HIS A 140 9.53 12.61 -21.01
N TYR A 141 8.38 12.38 -21.66
CA TYR A 141 7.08 12.08 -21.02
C TYR A 141 6.45 10.83 -21.66
N PRO A 142 7.03 9.63 -21.45
CA PRO A 142 6.46 8.40 -21.97
C PRO A 142 5.10 8.13 -21.31
N ASP A 143 4.12 7.71 -22.12
CA ASP A 143 2.81 7.30 -21.62
C ASP A 143 2.85 5.91 -20.94
N VAL A 144 1.72 5.47 -20.36
CA VAL A 144 1.65 4.19 -19.66
C VAL A 144 1.93 3.01 -20.60
N GLY A 145 1.54 3.09 -21.87
CA GLY A 145 1.76 2.04 -22.86
C GLY A 145 3.25 1.87 -23.20
N LEU A 146 3.95 2.97 -23.44
CA LEU A 146 5.38 3.00 -23.70
C LEU A 146 6.19 2.59 -22.46
N GLN A 147 5.78 3.03 -21.27
CA GLN A 147 6.42 2.59 -20.02
C GLN A 147 6.30 1.07 -19.83
N ASN A 148 5.13 0.48 -20.15
CA ASN A 148 4.94 -0.99 -20.11
C ASN A 148 5.80 -1.72 -21.16
N LEU A 149 5.95 -1.16 -22.36
CA LEU A 149 6.79 -1.75 -23.40
C LEU A 149 8.27 -1.72 -23.00
N LEU A 150 8.72 -0.62 -22.40
CA LEU A 150 10.07 -0.50 -21.84
C LEU A 150 10.27 -1.48 -20.67
N ALA A 151 9.29 -1.60 -19.78
CA ALA A 151 9.31 -2.56 -18.67
C ALA A 151 9.57 -3.99 -19.15
N LYS A 152 8.82 -4.43 -20.16
CA LYS A 152 9.00 -5.74 -20.80
C LYS A 152 10.36 -5.86 -21.49
N LYS A 153 10.83 -4.80 -22.14
CA LYS A 153 12.08 -4.80 -22.92
C LYS A 153 13.35 -4.82 -22.07
N ILE A 154 13.35 -4.15 -20.92
CA ILE A 154 14.53 -4.01 -20.05
C ILE A 154 14.43 -4.81 -18.74
N GLY A 155 13.31 -5.50 -18.52
CA GLY A 155 13.08 -6.33 -17.33
C GLY A 155 13.01 -5.51 -16.05
N LEU A 156 12.47 -4.30 -16.10
CA LEU A 156 12.24 -3.45 -14.92
C LEU A 156 10.75 -3.24 -14.68
N PRO A 157 10.30 -3.14 -13.41
CA PRO A 157 8.91 -2.79 -13.12
C PRO A 157 8.53 -1.45 -13.74
N ARG A 158 7.30 -1.35 -14.26
CA ARG A 158 6.80 -0.13 -14.90
C ARG A 158 6.88 1.08 -13.97
N ASP A 159 6.59 0.89 -12.69
CA ASP A 159 6.60 1.98 -11.70
C ASP A 159 8.02 2.49 -11.45
N VAL A 160 9.03 1.60 -11.43
CA VAL A 160 10.45 1.98 -11.35
C VAL A 160 10.85 2.81 -12.56
N ILE A 161 10.39 2.45 -13.76
CA ILE A 161 10.60 3.25 -14.97
C ILE A 161 9.90 4.61 -14.85
N GLY A 162 8.64 4.63 -14.44
CA GLY A 162 7.87 5.87 -14.26
C GLY A 162 8.54 6.83 -13.27
N GLU A 163 9.01 6.30 -12.14
CA GLU A 163 9.75 7.06 -11.13
C GLU A 163 11.12 7.50 -11.62
N TRP A 164 11.84 6.65 -12.34
CA TRP A 164 13.10 7.02 -12.98
C TRP A 164 12.92 8.20 -13.94
N PHE A 165 11.93 8.15 -14.84
CA PHE A 165 11.63 9.26 -15.77
C PHE A 165 11.22 10.54 -15.03
N LYS A 166 10.49 10.42 -13.90
CA LYS A 166 10.14 11.56 -13.05
C LYS A 166 11.38 12.20 -12.42
N ASN A 167 12.27 11.38 -11.85
CA ASN A 167 13.51 11.83 -11.23
C ASN A 167 14.48 12.39 -12.27
N GLU A 168 14.56 11.80 -13.45
CA GLU A 168 15.43 12.27 -14.53
C GLU A 168 14.93 13.61 -15.10
N ARG A 169 13.61 13.83 -15.19
CA ARG A 169 13.07 15.17 -15.50
C ARG A 169 13.38 16.19 -14.40
N GLN A 170 13.38 15.80 -13.13
CA GLN A 170 13.77 16.70 -12.04
C GLN A 170 15.25 17.08 -12.16
N LYS A 171 16.13 16.11 -12.42
CA LYS A 171 17.55 16.36 -12.69
C LYS A 171 17.75 17.24 -13.93
N ALA A 172 17.01 17.01 -15.01
CA ALA A 172 17.09 17.85 -16.20
C ALA A 172 16.67 19.31 -15.92
N ARG A 173 15.66 19.51 -15.07
CA ARG A 173 15.26 20.84 -14.58
C ARG A 173 16.35 21.45 -13.70
N GLN A 174 16.89 20.71 -12.73
CA GLN A 174 17.98 21.16 -11.86
C GLN A 174 19.26 21.50 -12.66
N ASN A 175 19.66 20.66 -13.62
CA ASN A 175 20.79 20.91 -14.50
C ASN A 175 20.56 22.11 -15.45
N SER A 176 19.29 22.44 -15.76
CA SER A 176 18.94 23.66 -16.48
C SER A 176 18.96 24.91 -15.58
N SER A 177 18.68 24.75 -14.29
CA SER A 177 18.88 25.77 -13.24
C SER A 177 20.36 25.99 -12.95
N ASP A 178 21.19 24.94 -12.94
CA ASP A 178 22.64 25.03 -12.71
C ASP A 178 23.40 25.71 -13.87
N LYS A 179 22.76 25.85 -15.05
CA LYS A 179 23.30 26.67 -16.16
C LYS A 179 22.74 28.09 -16.20
N LYS A 180 21.85 28.44 -15.27
CA LYS A 180 21.29 29.79 -15.11
C LYS A 180 21.03 30.08 -13.64
N GLU A 181 22.05 30.06 -12.79
CA GLU A 181 22.03 30.77 -11.51
C GLU A 181 23.43 30.74 -10.88
N GLU A 182 24.11 31.88 -10.95
CA GLU A 182 24.95 32.31 -9.84
C GLU A 182 24.10 32.17 -8.57
N HIS A 183 24.48 31.22 -7.71
CA HIS A 183 23.84 30.95 -6.44
C HIS A 183 23.74 32.23 -5.58
N PHE A 184 22.56 32.84 -5.50
CA PHE A 184 22.23 33.72 -4.37
C PHE A 184 21.52 32.86 -3.32
N GLY A 185 22.29 32.37 -2.34
CA GLY A 185 21.79 31.58 -1.22
C GLY A 185 20.65 32.26 -0.46
N SER A 186 19.82 31.45 0.21
CA SER A 186 18.72 31.83 1.13
C SER A 186 18.73 33.31 1.50
N THR A 187 17.97 34.13 0.79
CA THR A 187 17.97 35.58 1.04
C THR A 187 17.34 35.83 2.41
N VAL A 188 18.19 36.07 3.42
CA VAL A 188 17.75 36.44 4.75
C VAL A 188 17.14 37.84 4.67
N ILE A 189 15.82 37.92 4.69
CA ILE A 189 15.09 39.20 4.67
C ILE A 189 15.33 39.89 6.02
N ASN A 190 16.07 41.00 6.00
CA ASN A 190 16.34 41.82 7.19
C ASN A 190 15.04 42.48 7.70
N GLU A 191 15.01 42.87 8.97
CA GLU A 191 13.87 43.50 9.66
C GLU A 191 13.34 44.75 8.93
N ILE A 192 14.23 45.56 8.35
CA ILE A 192 13.85 46.73 7.55
C ILE A 192 13.11 46.32 6.26
N GLN A 193 13.63 45.30 5.55
CA GLN A 193 13.01 44.76 4.34
C GLN A 193 11.67 44.11 4.67
N LEU A 194 11.59 43.38 5.78
CA LEU A 194 10.36 42.76 6.27
C LEU A 194 9.30 43.80 6.65
N THR A 195 9.72 44.91 7.26
CA THR A 195 8.83 46.02 7.62
C THR A 195 8.25 46.69 6.38
N ALA A 196 9.07 46.94 5.35
CA ALA A 196 8.61 47.48 4.08
C ALA A 196 7.63 46.53 3.35
N LEU A 197 7.93 45.23 3.33
CA LEU A 197 7.05 44.19 2.77
C LEU A 197 5.71 44.13 3.51
N LYS A 198 5.72 44.14 4.85
CA LYS A 198 4.49 44.16 5.67
C LYS A 198 3.65 45.41 5.40
N ARG A 199 4.27 46.59 5.30
CA ARG A 199 3.58 47.85 5.00
C ARG A 199 2.93 47.81 3.61
N LYS A 200 3.64 47.29 2.61
CA LYS A 200 3.07 47.13 1.25
C LYS A 200 1.97 46.08 1.20
N PHE A 201 2.09 45.00 1.97
CA PHE A 201 1.03 44.00 2.09
C PHE A 201 -0.27 44.57 2.69
N GLN A 202 -0.17 45.42 3.72
CA GLN A 202 -1.33 46.10 4.30
C GLN A 202 -2.01 47.04 3.31
N ALA A 203 -1.24 47.71 2.45
CA ALA A 203 -1.78 48.60 1.41
C ALA A 203 -2.37 47.83 0.21
N ASN A 204 -1.71 46.74 -0.21
CA ASN A 204 -2.16 45.88 -1.30
C ASN A 204 -1.66 44.43 -1.10
N CYS A 205 -2.58 43.51 -0.83
CA CYS A 205 -2.29 42.08 -0.66
C CYS A 205 -2.00 41.33 -1.98
N TYR A 206 -2.33 41.94 -3.12
CA TYR A 206 -2.15 41.39 -4.47
C TYR A 206 -1.45 42.41 -5.39
N PRO A 207 -0.17 42.73 -5.12
CA PRO A 207 0.58 43.60 -6.01
C PRO A 207 0.77 42.96 -7.39
N ASP A 208 0.66 43.78 -8.43
CA ASP A 208 0.90 43.38 -9.81
C ASP A 208 2.41 43.13 -10.04
N VAL A 209 2.75 42.61 -11.22
CA VAL A 209 4.14 42.26 -11.57
C VAL A 209 5.02 43.52 -11.51
N ARG A 210 4.53 44.66 -11.99
CA ARG A 210 5.26 45.92 -11.98
C ARG A 210 5.58 46.41 -10.57
N THR A 211 4.60 46.43 -9.67
CA THR A 211 4.79 46.83 -8.27
C THR A 211 5.77 45.89 -7.55
N LYS A 212 5.74 44.58 -7.86
CA LYS A 212 6.70 43.61 -7.29
C LYS A 212 8.12 43.87 -7.77
N THR A 213 8.31 44.19 -9.05
CA THR A 213 9.62 44.53 -9.63
C THR A 213 10.16 45.84 -9.06
N GLU A 214 9.32 46.86 -8.91
CA GLU A 214 9.71 48.12 -8.26
C GLU A 214 10.13 47.90 -6.80
N LEU A 215 9.40 47.05 -6.07
CA LEU A 215 9.73 46.70 -4.69
C LEU A 215 11.02 45.85 -4.60
N ALA A 216 11.29 45.01 -5.60
CA ALA A 216 12.50 44.19 -5.71
C ALA A 216 13.74 45.08 -5.83
N ASN A 217 13.66 46.05 -6.75
CA ASN A 217 14.72 47.04 -6.95
C ASN A 217 14.93 47.91 -5.70
N TYR A 218 13.83 48.33 -5.05
CA TYR A 218 13.91 49.16 -3.85
C TYR A 218 14.52 48.43 -2.64
N LEU A 219 14.22 47.15 -2.46
CA LEU A 219 14.68 46.36 -1.31
C LEU A 219 16.00 45.63 -1.57
N GLY A 220 16.53 45.67 -2.80
CA GLY A 220 17.68 44.88 -3.21
C GLY A 220 17.42 43.38 -3.12
N LEU A 221 16.17 42.96 -3.33
CA LEU A 221 15.74 41.56 -3.25
C LEU A 221 15.39 41.04 -4.66
N PRO A 222 15.63 39.77 -4.97
CA PRO A 222 15.15 39.19 -6.22
C PRO A 222 13.63 39.27 -6.34
N ALA A 223 13.13 39.56 -7.55
CA ALA A 223 11.69 39.64 -7.81
C ALA A 223 10.95 38.34 -7.47
N GLY A 224 11.62 37.19 -7.63
CA GLY A 224 11.11 35.88 -7.21
C GLY A 224 10.86 35.78 -5.71
N VAL A 225 11.81 36.26 -4.88
CA VAL A 225 11.71 36.25 -3.41
C VAL A 225 10.52 37.09 -2.94
N ILE A 226 10.30 38.26 -3.54
CA ILE A 226 9.14 39.10 -3.23
C ILE A 226 7.84 38.41 -3.66
N GLY A 227 7.80 37.83 -4.86
CA GLY A 227 6.64 37.09 -5.34
C GLY A 227 6.23 35.95 -4.39
N GLU A 228 7.20 35.17 -3.93
CA GLU A 228 7.01 34.07 -2.99
C GLU A 228 6.61 34.54 -1.59
N TRP A 229 7.22 35.63 -1.09
CA TRP A 229 6.86 36.22 0.19
C TRP A 229 5.39 36.63 0.24
N PHE A 230 4.89 37.34 -0.78
CA PHE A 230 3.47 37.74 -0.84
C PHE A 230 2.53 36.54 -0.96
N LYS A 231 2.92 35.49 -1.68
CA LYS A 231 2.16 34.24 -1.79
C LYS A 231 2.03 33.55 -0.42
N ASN A 232 3.15 33.33 0.27
CA ASN A 232 3.19 32.67 1.57
C ASN A 232 2.47 33.50 2.65
N LYS A 233 2.57 34.83 2.60
CA LYS A 233 1.89 35.73 3.53
C LYS A 233 0.37 35.66 3.41
N ARG A 234 -0.17 35.57 2.18
CA ARG A 234 -1.61 35.38 1.95
C ARG A 234 -2.11 34.03 2.44
N GLN A 235 -1.32 32.96 2.22
CA GLN A 235 -1.68 31.63 2.70
C GLN A 235 -1.83 31.62 4.23
N LYS A 236 -0.83 32.15 4.96
CA LYS A 236 -0.91 32.27 6.42
C LYS A 236 -2.11 33.08 6.91
N ALA A 237 -2.46 34.17 6.21
CA ALA A 237 -3.62 34.98 6.59
C ALA A 237 -4.96 34.23 6.45
N ARG A 238 -5.07 33.33 5.47
CA ARG A 238 -6.26 32.45 5.31
C ARG A 238 -6.35 31.42 6.43
N GLU A 239 -5.23 30.80 6.76
CA GLU A 239 -5.12 29.81 7.85
C GLU A 239 -5.47 30.44 9.21
N GLU A 240 -4.98 31.65 9.49
CA GLU A 240 -5.32 32.40 10.71
C GLU A 240 -6.82 32.73 10.79
N SER A 241 -7.42 33.17 9.67
CA SER A 241 -8.86 33.48 9.62
C SER A 241 -9.75 32.24 9.79
N SER A 242 -9.29 31.06 9.38
CA SER A 242 -10.00 29.79 9.62
C SER A 242 -9.89 29.30 11.06
N ARG A 243 -8.79 29.59 11.76
CA ARG A 243 -8.59 29.19 13.16
C ARG A 243 -9.42 30.00 14.14
N ILE A 244 -9.72 31.27 13.83
CA ILE A 244 -10.51 32.16 14.69
C ILE A 244 -12.03 31.87 14.61
N LYS A 245 -12.47 31.09 13.61
CA LYS A 245 -13.89 30.75 13.39
C LYS A 245 -14.33 29.39 13.97
N ASN A 246 -13.39 28.61 14.51
CA ASN A 246 -13.64 27.37 15.26
C ASN A 246 -13.40 27.61 16.74
#